data_AF-M1ANT9-F1
#
_entry.id   AF-M1ANT9-F1
#
_cell.length_a   1.000
_cell.length_b   1.000
_cell.length_c   1.000
_cell.angle_alpha   90.00
_cell.angle_beta   90.00
_cell.angle_gamma   90.00
#
_symmetry.space_group_name_H-M   'P 1'
#
loop_
_entity.id
_entity.type
_entity.pdbx_description
1 polymer ?
#
loop_
_entity_poly.entity_id
_entity_poly.type
_entity_poly.pdbx_seq_one_letter_code
_entity_poly.pdbx_strand_id
1 'polypeptide(L)'
;MHYTGLSLQSRFNSTIRLDPNYPQAIELINWAKANKTMLLRRTSNKTSTSSSAPPMVVTPAGQQVISIAQMSSAASMGLFYVEAEMAISNEFQEFCVLECSGCKQKKRTKDRKDFQCPKCNRKSALVPRYYTFDL
;
A
#
# COMPACT_ATOMS: atom_id res chain seq x y z
N MET A 1 -17.46 7.41 -21.02
CA MET A 1 -16.80 7.91 -19.79
C MET A 1 -15.66 8.83 -20.23
N HIS A 2 -15.88 10.15 -20.15
CA HIS A 2 -14.93 11.15 -20.62
C HIS A 2 -14.16 11.67 -19.39
N TYR A 3 -12.88 11.31 -19.29
CA TYR A 3 -12.00 11.81 -18.23
C TYR A 3 -11.65 13.27 -18.49
N THR A 4 -11.64 14.09 -17.46
CA THR A 4 -11.39 15.54 -17.49
C THR A 4 -9.93 15.85 -17.84
N GLY A 5 -9.58 15.83 -19.13
CA GLY A 5 -8.26 16.21 -19.66
C GLY A 5 -7.91 15.56 -21.01
N LEU A 6 -6.61 15.53 -21.35
CA LEU A 6 -6.08 14.74 -22.46
C LEU A 6 -5.82 13.30 -21.99
N SER A 7 -6.52 12.33 -22.56
CA SER A 7 -6.33 10.90 -22.30
C SER A 7 -6.12 10.13 -23.60
N LEU A 8 -5.28 9.10 -23.57
CA LEU A 8 -5.07 8.19 -24.70
C LEU A 8 -5.77 6.85 -24.44
N GLN A 9 -6.39 6.31 -25.48
CA GLN A 9 -7.01 4.99 -25.48
C GLN A 9 -6.49 4.19 -26.69
N SER A 10 -6.08 2.95 -26.48
CA SER A 10 -5.72 2.04 -27.57
C SER A 10 -6.99 1.53 -28.27
N ARG A 11 -6.89 1.34 -29.58
CA ARG A 11 -7.89 0.65 -30.43
C ARG A 11 -7.26 -0.60 -31.02
N PHE A 12 -8.07 -1.45 -31.63
CA PHE A 12 -7.62 -2.70 -32.26
C PHE A 12 -6.45 -2.51 -33.25
N ASN A 13 -6.44 -1.40 -33.98
CA ASN A 13 -5.41 -1.05 -34.96
C ASN A 13 -4.29 -0.15 -34.40
N SER A 14 -4.23 0.05 -33.08
CA SER A 14 -3.13 0.80 -32.46
C SER A 14 -1.87 -0.05 -32.37
N THR A 15 -0.71 0.57 -32.55
CA THR A 15 0.59 -0.09 -32.39
C THR A 15 1.38 0.60 -31.29
N ILE A 16 1.82 -0.16 -30.30
CA ILE A 16 2.79 0.28 -29.30
C ILE A 16 4.11 -0.39 -29.63
N ARG A 17 5.17 0.41 -29.82
CA ARG A 17 6.51 -0.11 -30.11
C ARG A 17 7.39 0.10 -28.88
N LEU A 18 8.04 -0.97 -28.47
CA LEU A 18 9.02 -0.94 -27.38
C LEU A 18 10.39 -0.65 -27.96
N ASP A 19 11.08 0.34 -27.37
CA ASP A 19 12.43 0.78 -27.74
C ASP A 19 12.68 0.90 -29.26
N PRO A 20 11.86 1.68 -30.00
CA PRO A 20 12.05 1.78 -31.43
C PRO A 20 13.29 2.60 -31.77
N ASN A 21 14.05 2.18 -32.78
CA ASN A 21 15.30 2.82 -33.21
C ASN A 21 15.11 4.10 -34.05
N TYR A 22 14.10 4.91 -33.74
CA TYR A 22 13.89 6.20 -34.42
C TYR A 22 14.62 7.32 -33.65
N PRO A 23 15.15 8.36 -34.33
CA PRO A 23 15.89 9.43 -33.68
C PRO A 23 15.16 10.06 -32.49
N GLN A 24 13.84 10.26 -32.59
CA GLN A 24 13.00 10.85 -31.55
C GLN A 24 12.94 9.99 -30.28
N ALA A 25 12.89 8.67 -30.44
CA ALA A 25 12.85 7.74 -29.31
C ALA A 25 14.19 7.67 -28.60
N ILE A 26 15.29 7.65 -29.36
CA ILE A 26 16.66 7.69 -28.82
C ILE A 26 16.89 9.00 -28.05
N GLU A 27 16.46 10.13 -28.61
CA GLU A 27 16.55 11.43 -27.95
C GLU A 27 15.75 11.45 -26.64
N LEU A 28 14.52 10.93 -26.64
CA LEU A 28 13.68 10.82 -25.46
C LEU A 28 14.32 9.93 -24.38
N ILE A 29 14.92 8.80 -24.76
CA ILE A 29 15.63 7.90 -23.84
C ILE A 29 16.84 8.61 -23.22
N ASN A 30 17.63 9.30 -24.03
CA ASN A 30 18.80 10.05 -23.56
C ASN A 30 18.39 11.18 -22.62
N TRP A 31 17.33 11.92 -22.96
CA TRP A 31 16.75 12.95 -22.09
C TRP A 31 16.27 12.36 -20.76
N ALA A 32 15.55 11.24 -20.79
CA ALA A 32 15.04 10.59 -19.58
C ALA A 32 16.19 10.12 -18.66
N LYS A 33 17.26 9.56 -19.24
CA LYS A 33 18.48 9.17 -18.50
C LYS A 33 19.15 10.38 -17.84
N ALA A 34 19.30 11.49 -18.57
CA ALA A 34 19.89 12.71 -18.05
C ALA A 34 19.05 13.36 -16.94
N ASN A 35 17.72 13.19 -16.96
CA ASN A 35 16.78 13.85 -16.05
C ASN A 35 16.18 12.91 -14.98
N LYS A 36 16.83 11.76 -14.72
CA LYS A 36 16.32 10.70 -13.84
C LYS A 36 15.86 11.20 -12.46
N THR A 37 16.62 12.10 -11.83
CA THR A 37 16.32 12.63 -10.49
C THR A 37 15.07 13.52 -10.47
N MET A 38 14.86 14.35 -11.50
CA MET A 38 13.67 15.18 -11.65
C MET A 38 12.41 14.32 -11.82
N LEU A 39 12.50 13.27 -12.64
CA LEU A 39 11.40 12.35 -12.91
C LEU A 39 10.96 11.60 -11.63
N LEU A 40 11.93 11.14 -10.83
CA LEU A 40 11.66 10.49 -9.54
C LEU A 40 11.01 11.42 -8.50
N ARG A 41 11.32 12.73 -8.54
CA ARG A 41 10.72 13.71 -7.61
C ARG A 41 9.24 13.97 -7.90
N ARG A 42 8.83 13.97 -9.17
CA ARG A 42 7.44 14.26 -9.56
C ARG A 42 6.46 13.14 -9.21
N THR A 43 6.91 11.90 -9.16
CA THR A 43 6.10 10.77 -8.68
C THR A 43 5.75 10.87 -7.20
N SER A 44 6.50 11.64 -6.41
CA SER A 44 6.33 11.74 -4.95
C SER A 44 5.29 12.77 -4.48
N ASN A 45 4.88 13.73 -5.34
CA ASN A 45 4.07 14.88 -4.91
C ASN A 45 2.56 14.75 -5.22
N LYS A 46 2.02 13.54 -5.43
CA LYS A 46 0.57 13.36 -5.59
C LYS A 46 -0.13 13.39 -4.24
N THR A 47 -0.50 14.59 -3.79
CA THR A 47 -1.53 14.82 -2.77
C THR A 47 -2.90 14.87 -3.49
N SER A 48 -3.78 13.91 -3.17
CA SER A 48 -5.24 13.85 -3.37
C SER A 48 -5.83 14.42 -4.68
N THR A 49 -6.47 13.67 -5.56
CA THR A 49 -7.85 13.15 -5.40
C THR A 49 -8.16 12.23 -6.60
N SER A 50 -8.78 11.07 -6.34
CA SER A 50 -9.27 10.08 -7.31
C SER A 50 -8.30 9.65 -8.42
N SER A 51 -7.36 8.75 -8.10
CA SER A 51 -6.84 7.83 -9.10
C SER A 51 -6.63 6.48 -8.44
N SER A 52 -7.28 5.46 -8.98
CA SER A 52 -6.92 4.06 -8.79
C SER A 52 -5.50 3.85 -9.35
N ALA A 53 -4.51 4.31 -8.61
CA ALA A 53 -3.12 3.96 -8.80
C ALA A 53 -2.75 3.20 -7.53
N PRO A 54 -2.41 1.90 -7.63
CA PRO A 54 -2.03 1.15 -6.46
C PRO A 54 -0.83 1.85 -5.79
N PRO A 55 -0.83 2.00 -4.46
CA PRO A 55 0.33 2.54 -3.77
C PRO A 55 1.52 1.62 -4.09
N MET A 56 2.56 2.18 -4.71
CA MET A 56 3.81 1.45 -4.93
C MET A 56 4.47 1.18 -3.58
N VAL A 57 4.08 0.09 -2.92
CA VAL A 57 4.91 -0.54 -1.90
C VAL A 57 6.07 -1.16 -2.67
N VAL A 58 7.25 -0.55 -2.53
CA VAL A 58 8.46 -1.01 -3.21
C VAL A 58 8.81 -2.39 -2.67
N THR A 59 8.64 -3.43 -3.48
CA THR A 59 9.19 -4.75 -3.17
C THR A 59 10.70 -4.59 -2.99
N PRO A 60 11.31 -5.06 -1.89
CA PRO A 60 12.76 -4.99 -1.75
C PRO A 60 13.42 -5.72 -2.92
N ALA A 61 14.51 -5.14 -3.44
CA ALA A 61 15.15 -5.63 -4.66
C ALA A 61 15.55 -7.11 -4.50
N GLY A 62 15.02 -7.97 -5.38
CA GLY A 62 15.35 -9.41 -5.43
C GLY A 62 14.29 -10.36 -4.84
N GLN A 63 13.18 -9.86 -4.29
CA GLN A 63 12.08 -10.71 -3.82
C GLN A 63 10.99 -10.91 -4.88
N GLN A 64 10.56 -12.16 -5.04
CA GLN A 64 9.51 -12.55 -5.98
C GLN A 64 8.13 -12.20 -5.41
N VAL A 65 7.37 -11.39 -6.15
CA VAL A 65 5.95 -11.19 -5.89
C VAL A 65 5.18 -12.38 -6.46
N ILE A 66 4.36 -13.01 -5.62
CA ILE A 66 3.49 -14.12 -6.03
C ILE A 66 2.03 -13.67 -6.03
N SER A 67 1.18 -14.38 -6.77
CA SER A 67 -0.27 -14.15 -6.75
C SER A 67 -0.91 -14.78 -5.50
N ILE A 68 -2.06 -14.25 -5.07
CA ILE A 68 -2.83 -14.79 -3.92
C ILE A 68 -3.19 -16.28 -4.15
N ALA A 69 -3.50 -16.67 -5.38
CA ALA A 69 -3.81 -18.08 -5.71
C ALA A 69 -2.65 -19.04 -5.40
N GLN A 70 -1.41 -18.57 -5.53
CA GLN A 70 -0.21 -19.37 -5.25
C GLN A 70 0.05 -19.53 -3.74
N MET A 71 -0.48 -18.63 -2.90
CA MET A 71 -0.37 -18.75 -1.45
C MET A 71 -1.14 -19.97 -0.92
N SER A 72 -2.34 -20.24 -1.46
CA SER A 72 -3.17 -21.37 -1.02
C SER A 72 -2.55 -22.73 -1.34
N SER A 73 -1.66 -22.79 -2.33
CA SER A 73 -0.90 -23.98 -2.72
C SER A 73 0.45 -24.13 -2.00
N ALA A 74 0.88 -23.13 -1.22
CA ALA A 74 2.16 -23.19 -0.52
C ALA A 74 2.05 -24.07 0.73
N ALA A 75 2.86 -25.12 0.80
CA ALA A 75 2.81 -26.14 1.85
C ALA A 75 3.40 -25.69 3.22
N SER A 76 3.78 -24.42 3.40
CA SER A 76 4.40 -23.93 4.63
C SER A 76 3.99 -22.51 5.01
N MET A 77 3.91 -22.26 6.32
CA MET A 77 3.96 -20.91 6.89
C MET A 77 5.25 -20.22 6.40
N GLY A 78 5.12 -19.07 5.75
CA GLY A 78 6.24 -18.34 5.18
C GLY A 78 5.90 -16.87 4.94
N LEU A 79 6.93 -16.06 4.73
CA LEU A 79 6.79 -14.65 4.35
C LEU A 79 6.60 -14.56 2.83
N PHE A 80 5.46 -14.02 2.39
CA PHE A 80 5.14 -13.84 0.97
C PHE A 80 4.97 -12.36 0.62
N TYR A 81 5.44 -11.98 -0.56
CA TYR A 81 5.19 -10.67 -1.13
C TYR A 81 4.08 -10.81 -2.17
N VAL A 82 3.02 -10.01 -2.02
CA VAL A 82 1.84 -10.05 -2.91
C VAL A 82 1.48 -8.64 -3.36
N GLU A 83 1.06 -8.54 -4.62
CA GLU A 83 0.34 -7.36 -5.11
C GLU A 83 -1.17 -7.64 -4.96
N ALA A 84 -1.86 -6.78 -4.22
CA ALA A 84 -3.26 -6.96 -3.90
C ALA A 84 -3.98 -5.61 -3.76
N GLU A 85 -5.27 -5.60 -4.11
CA GLU A 85 -6.18 -4.50 -3.79
C GLU A 85 -6.93 -4.84 -2.50
N MET A 86 -6.96 -3.91 -1.55
CA MET A 86 -7.67 -4.10 -0.30
C MET A 86 -9.09 -3.52 -0.41
N ALA A 87 -10.09 -4.39 -0.25
CA ALA A 87 -11.49 -4.01 -0.17
C ALA A 87 -12.03 -4.29 1.24
N ILE A 88 -12.58 -3.26 1.89
CA ILE A 88 -13.26 -3.38 3.19
C ILE A 88 -14.76 -3.48 2.92
N SER A 89 -15.36 -4.61 3.27
CA SER A 89 -16.80 -4.85 3.07
C SER A 89 -17.67 -4.32 4.22
N ASN A 90 -17.08 -4.09 5.40
CA ASN A 90 -17.76 -3.58 6.58
C ASN A 90 -16.98 -2.41 7.17
N GLU A 91 -17.48 -1.20 6.97
CA GLU A 91 -16.91 0.05 7.50
C GLU A 91 -16.95 0.14 9.04
N PHE A 92 -17.78 -0.68 9.69
CA PHE A 92 -17.89 -0.75 11.15
C PHE A 92 -17.06 -1.88 11.77
N GLN A 93 -16.22 -2.55 11.00
CA GLN A 93 -15.34 -3.58 11.54
C GLN A 93 -14.31 -2.95 12.50
N GLU A 94 -14.14 -3.53 13.69
CA GLU A 94 -13.18 -3.04 14.68
C GLU A 94 -11.76 -3.42 14.26
N PHE A 95 -11.02 -2.49 13.66
CA PHE A 95 -9.61 -2.69 13.23
C PHE A 95 -8.57 -2.38 14.31
N CYS A 96 -9.02 -1.95 15.49
CA CYS A 96 -8.14 -1.61 16.59
C CYS A 96 -8.52 -2.36 17.87
N VAL A 97 -7.50 -2.75 18.63
CA VAL A 97 -7.64 -3.19 20.00
C VAL A 97 -7.24 -2.05 20.92
N LEU A 98 -7.95 -1.90 22.03
CA LEU A 98 -7.56 -0.96 23.07
C LEU A 98 -6.52 -1.62 23.98
N GLU A 99 -5.39 -0.96 24.21
CA GLU A 99 -4.38 -1.43 25.16
C GLU A 99 -4.07 -0.39 26.24
N CYS A 100 -3.56 -0.84 27.38
CA CYS A 100 -3.01 0.04 28.39
C CYS A 100 -1.78 0.77 27.86
N SER A 101 -1.75 2.11 27.97
CA SER A 101 -0.58 2.90 27.55
C SER A 101 0.72 2.57 28.29
N GLY A 102 0.63 2.04 29.52
CA GLY A 102 1.78 1.63 30.31
C GLY A 102 2.27 0.21 30.02
N CYS A 103 1.43 -0.80 30.28
CA CYS A 103 1.84 -2.20 30.22
C CYS A 103 1.50 -2.91 28.90
N LYS A 104 0.88 -2.21 27.93
CA LYS A 104 0.45 -2.73 26.63
C LYS A 104 -0.50 -3.93 26.71
N GLN A 105 -1.13 -4.15 27.86
CA GLN A 105 -2.11 -5.20 28.01
C GLN A 105 -3.37 -4.83 27.21
N LYS A 106 -3.72 -5.68 26.25
CA LYS A 106 -4.93 -5.57 25.44
C LYS A 106 -6.16 -5.74 26.33
N LYS A 107 -7.15 -4.88 26.16
CA LYS A 107 -8.43 -4.92 26.88
C LYS A 107 -9.57 -4.93 25.86
N ARG A 108 -10.44 -5.93 25.94
CA ARG A 108 -11.59 -6.06 25.05
C ARG A 108 -12.73 -5.19 25.56
N THR A 109 -12.71 -3.91 25.21
CA THR A 109 -13.78 -2.95 25.50
C THR A 109 -13.89 -1.93 24.38
N LYS A 110 -15.09 -1.38 24.18
CA LYS A 110 -15.34 -0.26 23.25
C LYS A 110 -15.19 1.09 23.95
N ASP A 111 -15.21 1.10 25.28
CA ASP A 111 -15.15 2.32 26.07
C ASP A 111 -13.71 2.83 26.17
N ARG A 112 -13.48 4.03 25.64
CA ARG A 112 -12.18 4.73 25.72
C ARG A 112 -11.98 5.48 27.05
N LYS A 113 -12.60 5.00 28.12
CA LYS A 113 -12.54 5.66 29.43
C LYS A 113 -11.27 5.25 30.17
N ASP A 114 -10.81 6.13 31.06
CA ASP A 114 -9.78 5.80 32.02
C ASP A 114 -10.20 4.60 32.86
N PHE A 115 -9.27 3.71 33.11
CA PHE A 115 -9.49 2.53 33.94
C PHE A 115 -8.34 2.34 34.91
N GLN A 116 -8.62 1.67 36.03
CA GLN A 116 -7.57 1.19 36.90
C GLN A 116 -6.91 -0.03 36.23
N CYS A 117 -5.66 0.12 35.79
CA CYS A 117 -4.93 -0.99 35.20
C CYS A 117 -4.43 -1.92 36.31
N PRO A 118 -4.82 -3.20 36.35
CA PRO A 118 -4.40 -4.13 37.41
C PRO A 118 -2.90 -4.40 37.37
N LYS A 119 -2.28 -4.39 36.18
CA LYS A 119 -0.85 -4.64 36.01
C LYS A 119 0.02 -3.43 36.32
N CYS A 120 -0.43 -2.21 36.01
CA CYS A 120 0.30 -0.97 36.34
C CYS A 120 -0.07 -0.40 37.72
N ASN A 121 -1.12 -0.95 38.35
CA ASN A 121 -1.75 -0.45 39.57
C ASN A 121 -2.00 1.08 39.59
N ARG A 122 -2.39 1.64 38.45
CA ARG A 122 -2.68 3.07 38.30
C ARG A 122 -3.81 3.31 37.31
N LYS A 123 -4.47 4.46 37.44
CA LYS A 123 -5.40 4.95 36.41
C LYS A 123 -4.62 5.18 35.12
N SER A 124 -5.15 4.66 34.03
CA SER A 124 -4.53 4.76 32.71
C SER A 124 -5.59 4.91 31.64
N ALA A 125 -5.28 5.71 30.64
CA ALA A 125 -6.04 5.75 29.40
C ALA A 125 -5.78 4.48 28.57
N LEU A 126 -6.81 4.05 27.83
CA LEU A 126 -6.68 3.06 26.78
C LEU A 126 -6.28 3.75 25.47
N VAL A 127 -5.27 3.21 24.80
CA VAL A 127 -4.83 3.70 23.50
C VAL A 127 -5.23 2.71 22.41
N PRO A 128 -5.79 3.17 21.28
CA PRO A 128 -6.09 2.30 20.16
C PRO A 128 -4.80 1.89 19.46
N ARG A 129 -4.66 0.59 19.20
CA ARG A 129 -3.61 0.00 18.35
C ARG A 129 -4.23 -0.85 17.27
N TYR A 130 -3.67 -0.80 16.08
CA TYR A 130 -4.02 -1.74 15.02
C TYR A 130 -3.74 -3.17 15.48
N TYR A 131 -4.55 -4.13 15.04
CA TYR A 131 -4.24 -5.54 15.26
C TYR A 131 -2.92 -5.88 14.55
N THR A 132 -1.87 -6.08 15.32
CA THR A 132 -0.70 -6.83 14.87
C THR A 132 -1.02 -8.30 15.13
N PHE A 133 -1.13 -9.08 14.06
CA PHE A 133 -1.00 -10.53 14.18
C PHE A 133 0.48 -10.78 14.43
N ASP A 134 0.81 -11.20 15.66
CA ASP A 134 2.16 -11.64 15.97
C ASP A 134 2.38 -12.92 15.15
N LEU A 135 3.30 -12.86 14.18
CA LEU A 135 3.75 -13.99 13.36
C LEU A 135 4.67 -14.91 14.18
#